data_AF-A0A963WT34-F1
#
_entry.id   AF-A0A963WT34-F1
#
_cell.length_a   1.000
_cell.length_b   1.000
_cell.length_c   1.000
_cell.angle_alpha   90.00
_cell.angle_beta   90.00
_cell.angle_gamma   90.00
#
_symmetry.space_group_name_H-M   'P 1'
#
loop_
_entity.id
_entity.type
_entity.pdbx_description
1 polymer ?
#
loop_
_entity_poly.entity_id
_entity_poly.type
_entity_poly.pdbx_seq_one_letter_code
_entity_poly.pdbx_strand_id
1 'polypeptide(L)'
;VSYTCPHCAHFARDGDAALQFSYVGSGRVQLEVRHFVRDVVDLTAAMLTNCGAPAKFPRNHAAFMLGQEKWLPKAASATQAQQQRWFTGAPAARHRAIASDLGFYEIMSSRGYTRTQVDACLADSAMSQRLVDNTVKDAKALDIKGTPSFAINGVLLDGVHDWQSLQPRLDAKF
;
A
#
# COMPACT_ATOMS: atom_id res chain seq x y z
N VAL A 1 1.17 -1.99 6.20
CA VAL A 1 0.14 -2.55 5.29
C VAL A 1 0.77 -2.97 3.96
N SER A 2 0.14 -3.89 3.24
CA SER A 2 0.55 -4.36 1.91
C SER A 2 -0.61 -4.25 0.92
N TYR A 3 -0.36 -3.77 -0.29
CA TYR A 3 -1.40 -3.57 -1.30
C TYR A 3 -1.86 -4.88 -1.94
N THR A 4 -1.06 -5.94 -1.93
CA THR A 4 -1.46 -7.28 -2.41
C THR A 4 -2.14 -8.12 -1.33
N CYS A 5 -2.34 -7.57 -0.12
CA CYS A 5 -2.94 -8.30 1.00
C CYS A 5 -4.47 -8.10 1.06
N PRO A 6 -5.28 -9.18 0.97
CA PRO A 6 -6.74 -9.07 1.02
C PRO A 6 -7.26 -8.52 2.36
N HIS A 7 -6.61 -8.87 3.48
CA HIS A 7 -6.98 -8.35 4.79
C HIS A 7 -6.71 -6.84 4.92
N CYS A 8 -5.69 -6.31 4.25
CA CYS A 8 -5.45 -4.86 4.22
C CYS A 8 -6.56 -4.11 3.48
N ALA A 9 -7.06 -4.66 2.36
CA ALA A 9 -8.19 -4.05 1.64
C ALA A 9 -9.50 -4.20 2.42
N HIS A 10 -9.69 -5.31 3.14
CA HIS A 10 -10.83 -5.48 4.05
C HIS A 10 -10.81 -4.43 5.16
N PHE A 11 -9.66 -4.25 5.82
CA PHE A 11 -9.47 -3.19 6.80
C PHE A 11 -9.76 -1.80 6.19
N ALA A 12 -9.29 -1.52 4.98
CA ALA A 12 -9.53 -0.24 4.34
C ALA A 12 -11.02 0.05 4.07
N ARG A 13 -11.81 -0.99 3.75
CA ARG A 13 -13.27 -0.86 3.58
C ARG A 13 -13.99 -0.63 4.91
N ASP A 14 -13.62 -1.39 5.92
CA ASP A 14 -14.35 -1.42 7.20
C ASP A 14 -13.91 -0.28 8.14
N GLY A 15 -12.63 0.05 8.12
CA GLY A 15 -11.97 0.80 9.19
C GLY A 15 -11.39 2.16 8.78
N ASP A 16 -10.93 2.36 7.54
CA ASP A 16 -10.22 3.62 7.19
C ASP A 16 -11.10 4.85 7.43
N ALA A 17 -12.37 4.82 7.01
CA ALA A 17 -13.26 5.95 7.18
C ALA A 17 -13.53 6.26 8.67
N ALA A 18 -13.77 5.24 9.47
CA ALA A 18 -14.01 5.37 10.90
C ALA A 18 -12.74 5.84 11.64
N LEU A 19 -11.58 5.28 11.31
CA LEU A 19 -10.28 5.68 11.84
C LEU A 19 -10.01 7.16 11.55
N GLN A 20 -10.21 7.57 10.30
CA GLN A 20 -10.00 8.94 9.85
C GLN A 20 -10.96 9.92 10.52
N PHE A 21 -12.25 9.61 10.60
CA PHE A 21 -13.24 10.53 11.16
C PHE A 21 -13.15 10.63 12.68
N SER A 22 -13.19 9.48 13.38
CA SER A 22 -13.38 9.44 14.82
C SER A 22 -12.10 9.71 15.62
N TYR A 23 -10.93 9.39 15.06
CA TYR A 23 -9.66 9.46 15.80
C TYR A 23 -8.68 10.45 15.18
N VAL A 24 -8.46 10.41 13.86
CA VAL A 24 -7.52 11.32 13.21
C VAL A 24 -8.11 12.73 13.09
N GLY A 25 -9.33 12.85 12.57
CA GLY A 25 -10.02 14.12 12.35
C GLY A 25 -10.40 14.85 13.64
N SER A 26 -10.60 14.10 14.72
CA SER A 26 -10.79 14.65 16.07
C SER A 26 -9.49 15.09 16.75
N GLY A 27 -8.33 14.81 16.16
CA GLY A 27 -7.01 15.13 16.70
C GLY A 27 -6.54 14.19 17.82
N ARG A 28 -7.25 13.11 18.09
CA ARG A 28 -6.91 12.14 19.15
C ARG A 28 -5.71 11.28 18.80
N VAL A 29 -5.54 10.94 17.53
CA VAL A 29 -4.41 10.12 17.04
C VAL A 29 -3.79 10.72 15.78
N GLN A 30 -2.51 10.44 15.58
CA GLN A 30 -1.84 10.63 14.30
C GLN A 30 -1.66 9.26 13.64
N LEU A 31 -2.03 9.16 12.36
CA LEU A 31 -1.88 7.93 11.60
C LEU A 31 -0.62 7.98 10.73
N GLU A 32 0.27 7.02 10.95
CA GLU A 32 1.40 6.74 10.06
C GLU A 32 1.11 5.44 9.29
N VAL A 33 1.05 5.52 7.95
CA VAL A 33 0.92 4.33 7.10
C VAL A 33 2.30 3.89 6.64
N ARG A 34 2.73 2.70 7.10
CA ARG A 34 3.99 2.08 6.69
C ARG A 34 3.76 0.98 5.66
N HIS A 35 4.58 0.96 4.61
CA HIS A 35 4.54 -0.09 3.59
C HIS A 35 5.30 -1.30 4.07
N PHE A 36 4.65 -2.46 4.03
CA PHE A 36 5.27 -3.76 4.24
C PHE A 36 5.25 -4.47 2.90
N VAL A 37 6.25 -4.18 2.06
CA VAL A 37 6.33 -4.62 0.67
C VAL A 37 6.58 -6.13 0.62
N ARG A 38 5.63 -6.90 0.08
CA ARG A 38 5.71 -8.37 0.05
C ARG A 38 6.19 -8.95 -1.28
N ASP A 39 5.99 -8.23 -2.37
CA ASP A 39 6.26 -8.70 -3.72
C ASP A 39 6.43 -7.52 -4.71
N VAL A 40 6.78 -7.81 -5.96
CA VAL A 40 7.02 -6.78 -6.99
C VAL A 40 5.76 -6.02 -7.41
N VAL A 41 4.59 -6.63 -7.30
CA VAL A 41 3.30 -5.97 -7.57
C VAL A 41 2.99 -4.97 -6.47
N ASP A 42 3.16 -5.39 -5.21
CA ASP A 42 3.03 -4.55 -4.03
C ASP A 42 3.98 -3.37 -4.05
N LEU A 43 5.26 -3.59 -4.40
CA LEU A 43 6.25 -2.53 -4.56
C LEU A 43 5.81 -1.50 -5.61
N THR A 44 5.31 -1.99 -6.75
CA THR A 44 4.84 -1.11 -7.84
C THR A 44 3.64 -0.28 -7.38
N ALA A 45 2.67 -0.88 -6.70
CA ALA A 45 1.55 -0.15 -6.10
C ALA A 45 2.05 0.88 -5.07
N ALA A 46 2.97 0.48 -4.18
CA ALA A 46 3.53 1.36 -3.17
C ALA A 46 4.24 2.59 -3.75
N MET A 47 5.05 2.40 -4.80
CA MET A 47 5.67 3.52 -5.53
C MET A 47 4.60 4.49 -6.08
N LEU A 48 3.51 3.97 -6.65
CA LEU A 48 2.44 4.80 -7.18
C LEU A 48 1.65 5.53 -6.09
N THR A 49 1.48 4.91 -4.92
CA THR A 49 0.81 5.57 -3.80
C THR A 49 1.62 6.75 -3.24
N ASN A 50 2.95 6.68 -3.34
CA ASN A 50 3.89 7.74 -2.97
C ASN A 50 4.16 8.73 -4.13
N CYS A 51 3.48 8.61 -5.27
CA CYS A 51 3.70 9.47 -6.41
C CYS A 51 3.15 10.89 -6.18
N GLY A 52 3.93 11.92 -6.50
CA GLY A 52 3.53 13.32 -6.35
C GLY A 52 3.72 13.87 -4.93
N ALA A 53 3.02 14.97 -4.61
CA ALA A 53 3.16 15.62 -3.31
C ALA A 53 2.64 14.73 -2.16
N PRO A 54 3.23 14.79 -0.94
CA PRO A 54 2.80 13.97 0.20
C PRO A 54 1.30 14.06 0.53
N ALA A 55 0.68 15.24 0.34
CA ALA A 55 -0.75 15.43 0.57
C ALA A 55 -1.65 14.58 -0.37
N LYS A 56 -1.13 14.06 -1.48
CA LYS A 56 -1.86 13.16 -2.38
C LYS A 56 -1.86 11.71 -1.91
N PHE A 57 -0.91 11.33 -1.03
CA PHE A 57 -0.74 9.95 -0.56
C PHE A 57 -2.05 9.32 -0.07
N PRO A 58 -2.84 9.94 0.84
CA PRO A 58 -4.03 9.28 1.39
C PRO A 58 -5.03 8.87 0.31
N ARG A 59 -5.22 9.72 -0.71
CA ARG A 59 -6.17 9.43 -1.80
C ARG A 59 -5.64 8.42 -2.80
N ASN A 60 -4.32 8.37 -3.02
CA ASN A 60 -3.72 7.32 -3.85
C ASN A 60 -3.74 5.97 -3.11
N HIS A 61 -3.36 5.97 -1.84
CA HIS A 61 -3.44 4.81 -0.95
C HIS A 61 -4.83 4.16 -0.96
N ALA A 62 -5.86 4.97 -0.69
CA ALA A 62 -7.25 4.52 -0.70
C ALA A 62 -7.66 3.96 -2.08
N ALA A 63 -7.23 4.58 -3.18
CA ALA A 63 -7.56 4.10 -4.52
C ALA A 63 -7.02 2.69 -4.80
N PHE A 64 -5.81 2.36 -4.33
CA PHE A 64 -5.25 1.01 -4.48
C PHE A 64 -5.90 0.00 -3.54
N MET A 65 -6.09 0.35 -2.26
CA MET A 65 -6.71 -0.57 -1.29
C MET A 65 -8.17 -0.87 -1.62
N LEU A 66 -8.98 0.16 -1.89
CA LEU A 66 -10.40 -0.01 -2.23
C LEU A 66 -10.58 -0.59 -3.64
N GLY A 67 -9.65 -0.34 -4.55
CA GLY A 67 -9.65 -0.91 -5.89
C GLY A 67 -9.14 -2.36 -5.97
N GLN A 68 -8.64 -2.93 -4.87
CA GLN A 68 -7.93 -4.22 -4.87
C GLN A 68 -8.73 -5.37 -5.48
N GLU A 69 -10.03 -5.45 -5.19
CA GLU A 69 -10.93 -6.47 -5.75
C GLU A 69 -10.98 -6.45 -7.29
N LYS A 70 -10.67 -5.31 -7.92
CA LYS A 70 -10.69 -5.14 -9.38
C LYS A 70 -9.36 -5.47 -10.04
N TRP A 71 -8.24 -5.13 -9.40
CA TRP A 71 -6.92 -5.27 -10.00
C TRP A 71 -6.13 -6.49 -9.52
N LEU A 72 -6.32 -6.95 -8.29
CA LEU A 72 -5.57 -8.09 -7.73
C LEU A 72 -5.89 -9.42 -8.44
N PRO A 73 -7.13 -9.72 -8.85
CA PRO A 73 -7.40 -10.93 -9.63
C PRO A 73 -6.61 -10.99 -10.94
N LYS A 74 -6.34 -9.84 -11.59
CA LYS A 74 -5.51 -9.77 -12.80
C LYS A 74 -4.07 -10.22 -12.52
N ALA A 75 -3.56 -9.93 -11.32
CA ALA A 75 -2.24 -10.37 -10.90
C ALA A 75 -2.21 -11.88 -10.66
N ALA A 76 -3.24 -12.42 -9.99
CA ALA A 76 -3.37 -13.85 -9.76
C ALA A 76 -3.56 -14.66 -11.06
N SER A 77 -4.24 -14.09 -12.06
CA SER A 77 -4.49 -14.73 -13.36
C SER A 77 -3.45 -14.39 -14.42
N ALA A 78 -2.31 -13.80 -14.05
CA ALA A 78 -1.31 -13.36 -15.01
C ALA A 78 -0.65 -14.55 -15.74
N THR A 79 -0.60 -14.46 -17.06
CA THR A 79 0.06 -15.44 -17.93
C THR A 79 1.55 -15.54 -17.64
N GLN A 80 2.17 -16.64 -18.07
CA GLN A 80 3.63 -16.81 -17.94
C GLN A 80 4.41 -15.67 -18.62
N ALA A 81 3.95 -15.19 -19.78
CA ALA A 81 4.57 -14.07 -20.48
C ALA A 81 4.42 -12.73 -19.72
N GLN A 82 3.31 -12.53 -19.00
CA GLN A 82 3.14 -11.41 -18.06
C GLN A 82 4.12 -11.51 -16.89
N GLN A 83 4.15 -12.65 -16.21
CA GLN A 83 5.04 -12.85 -15.08
C GLN A 83 6.52 -12.68 -15.49
N GLN A 84 6.94 -13.23 -16.62
CA GLN A 84 8.31 -13.10 -17.14
C GLN A 84 8.76 -11.63 -17.24
N ARG A 85 7.94 -10.75 -17.83
CA ARG A 85 8.30 -9.32 -17.97
C ARG A 85 8.23 -8.53 -16.66
N TRP A 86 7.63 -9.08 -15.60
CA TRP A 86 7.66 -8.46 -14.27
C TRP A 86 8.99 -8.71 -13.54
N PHE A 87 9.76 -9.72 -13.94
CA PHE A 87 11.03 -10.08 -13.31
C PHE A 87 12.26 -9.84 -14.20
N THR A 88 12.09 -9.67 -15.50
CA THR A 88 13.19 -9.50 -16.47
C THR A 88 13.38 -8.06 -16.96
N GLY A 89 14.63 -7.69 -17.26
CA GLY A 89 14.98 -6.36 -17.77
C GLY A 89 15.16 -5.28 -16.69
N ALA A 90 15.25 -4.02 -17.14
CA ALA A 90 15.51 -2.88 -16.26
C ALA A 90 14.37 -2.67 -15.24
N PRO A 91 14.66 -2.27 -13.98
CA PRO A 91 13.64 -2.08 -12.95
C PRO A 91 12.45 -1.21 -13.36
N ALA A 92 12.70 -0.06 -13.98
CA ALA A 92 11.64 0.83 -14.46
C ALA A 92 10.75 0.17 -15.53
N ALA A 93 11.32 -0.67 -16.40
CA ALA A 93 10.55 -1.41 -17.41
C ALA A 93 9.64 -2.46 -16.76
N ARG A 94 10.12 -3.16 -15.73
CA ARG A 94 9.34 -4.14 -14.96
C ARG A 94 8.15 -3.48 -14.25
N HIS A 95 8.39 -2.36 -13.58
CA HIS A 95 7.32 -1.60 -12.91
C HIS A 95 6.27 -1.08 -13.90
N ARG A 96 6.69 -0.58 -15.07
CA ARG A 96 5.76 -0.16 -16.13
C ARG A 96 4.96 -1.35 -16.71
N ALA A 97 5.58 -2.52 -16.86
CA ALA A 97 4.89 -3.73 -17.28
C ALA A 97 3.80 -4.13 -16.29
N ILE A 98 4.12 -4.18 -14.99
CA ILE A 98 3.14 -4.45 -13.92
C ILE A 98 2.01 -3.42 -13.96
N ALA A 99 2.34 -2.12 -14.04
CA ALA A 99 1.35 -1.06 -14.07
C ALA A 99 0.42 -1.15 -15.30
N SER A 100 0.94 -1.58 -16.45
CA SER A 100 0.17 -1.82 -17.66
C SER A 100 -0.77 -3.01 -17.51
N ASP A 101 -0.26 -4.11 -16.96
CA ASP A 101 -0.98 -5.39 -16.92
C ASP A 101 -2.11 -5.39 -15.90
N LEU A 102 -1.95 -4.63 -14.82
CA LEU A 102 -2.89 -4.58 -13.72
C LEU A 102 -3.83 -3.38 -13.77
N GLY A 103 -3.67 -2.48 -14.76
CA GLY A 103 -4.49 -1.29 -14.93
C GLY A 103 -4.16 -0.15 -13.96
N PHE A 104 -2.93 -0.11 -13.42
CA PHE A 104 -2.53 0.93 -12.48
C PHE A 104 -2.45 2.31 -13.13
N TYR A 105 -2.21 2.38 -14.43
CA TYR A 105 -2.30 3.64 -15.17
C TYR A 105 -3.71 4.23 -15.17
N GLU A 106 -4.75 3.41 -15.29
CA GLU A 106 -6.14 3.89 -15.21
C GLU A 106 -6.47 4.38 -13.79
N ILE A 107 -6.02 3.64 -12.77
CA ILE A 107 -6.16 4.05 -11.37
C ILE A 107 -5.52 5.43 -11.18
N MET A 108 -4.26 5.60 -11.56
CA MET A 108 -3.55 6.88 -11.39
C MET A 108 -4.10 8.01 -12.27
N SER A 109 -4.57 7.71 -13.47
CA SER A 109 -5.26 8.68 -14.34
C SER A 109 -6.52 9.24 -13.65
N SER A 110 -7.32 8.39 -13.01
CA SER A 110 -8.48 8.83 -12.20
C SER A 110 -8.10 9.72 -11.00
N ARG A 111 -6.82 9.70 -10.61
CA ARG A 111 -6.25 10.56 -9.56
C ARG A 111 -5.60 11.85 -10.12
N GLY A 112 -5.70 12.08 -11.43
CA GLY A 112 -5.20 13.27 -12.11
C GLY A 112 -3.71 13.21 -12.47
N TYR A 113 -3.13 12.02 -12.61
CA TYR A 113 -1.76 11.85 -13.07
C TYR A 113 -1.71 11.56 -14.57
N THR A 114 -0.81 12.24 -15.26
CA THR A 114 -0.47 11.93 -16.65
C THR A 114 0.38 10.66 -16.72
N ARG A 115 0.38 9.99 -17.88
CA ARG A 115 1.22 8.82 -18.14
C ARG A 115 2.69 9.08 -17.80
N THR A 116 3.22 10.22 -18.22
CA THR A 116 4.61 10.62 -17.97
C THR A 116 4.93 10.79 -16.49
N GLN A 117 4.00 11.34 -15.69
CA GLN A 117 4.18 11.44 -14.25
C GLN A 117 4.18 10.06 -13.59
N VAL A 118 3.30 9.15 -14.01
CA VAL A 118 3.28 7.77 -13.53
C VAL A 118 4.60 7.08 -13.89
N ASP A 119 5.05 7.19 -15.14
CA ASP A 119 6.30 6.58 -15.61
C ASP A 119 7.53 7.10 -14.86
N ALA A 120 7.56 8.39 -14.52
CA ALA A 120 8.62 8.98 -13.70
C ALA A 120 8.64 8.38 -12.28
N CYS A 121 7.46 8.25 -11.65
CA CYS A 121 7.34 7.62 -10.33
C CYS A 121 7.77 6.14 -10.36
N LEU A 122 7.40 5.40 -11.42
CA LEU A 122 7.81 4.00 -11.60
C LEU A 122 9.30 3.81 -11.94
N ALA A 123 10.00 4.89 -12.30
CA ALA A 123 11.42 4.90 -12.57
C ALA A 123 12.28 5.36 -11.38
N ASP A 124 11.66 5.82 -10.28
CA ASP A 124 12.38 6.30 -9.10
C ASP A 124 12.99 5.14 -8.30
N SER A 125 14.25 4.83 -8.60
CA SER A 125 15.00 3.76 -7.93
C SER A 125 15.27 4.07 -6.45
N ALA A 126 15.44 5.35 -6.09
CA ALA A 126 15.67 5.75 -4.70
C ALA A 126 14.42 5.54 -3.84
N MET A 127 13.24 5.87 -4.37
CA MET A 127 11.96 5.55 -3.74
C MET A 127 11.77 4.05 -3.60
N SER A 128 11.99 3.30 -4.68
CA SER A 128 11.87 1.82 -4.67
C SER A 128 12.75 1.19 -3.58
N GLN A 129 14.02 1.57 -3.53
CA GLN A 129 14.96 1.07 -2.52
C GLN A 129 14.53 1.47 -1.11
N ARG A 130 14.15 2.73 -0.89
CA ARG A 130 13.67 3.20 0.42
C ARG A 130 12.47 2.42 0.93
N LEU A 131 11.51 2.08 0.05
CA LEU A 131 10.32 1.30 0.42
C LEU A 131 10.67 -0.13 0.86
N VAL A 132 11.61 -0.76 0.15
CA VAL A 132 12.12 -2.10 0.50
C VAL A 132 12.90 -2.05 1.81
N ASP A 133 13.81 -1.09 1.96
CA ASP A 133 14.63 -0.94 3.16
C ASP A 133 13.78 -0.67 4.42
N ASN A 134 12.77 0.19 4.28
CA ASN A 134 11.82 0.45 5.37
C ASN A 134 11.05 -0.82 5.75
N THR A 135 10.66 -1.65 4.78
CA THR A 135 10.00 -2.94 5.07
C THR A 135 10.89 -3.83 5.91
N VAL A 136 12.18 -3.99 5.54
CA VAL A 136 13.15 -4.80 6.29
C VAL A 136 13.38 -4.24 7.69
N LYS A 137 13.54 -2.91 7.79
CA LYS A 137 13.74 -2.22 9.07
C LYS A 137 12.55 -2.42 10.01
N ASP A 138 11.33 -2.18 9.53
CA ASP A 138 10.12 -2.29 10.33
C ASP A 138 9.81 -3.74 10.71
N ALA A 139 10.02 -4.69 9.79
CA ALA A 139 9.88 -6.12 10.07
C ALA A 139 10.74 -6.54 11.26
N LYS A 140 12.01 -6.11 11.27
CA LYS A 140 12.95 -6.40 12.35
C LYS A 140 12.63 -5.65 13.63
N ALA A 141 12.30 -4.36 13.54
CA ALA A 141 12.10 -3.51 14.72
C ALA A 141 10.82 -3.87 15.49
N LEU A 142 9.79 -4.35 14.80
CA LEU A 142 8.46 -4.60 15.38
C LEU A 142 8.05 -6.07 15.37
N ASP A 143 8.90 -7.00 14.90
CA ASP A 143 8.59 -8.44 14.75
C ASP A 143 7.28 -8.69 13.95
N ILE A 144 7.12 -7.98 12.83
CA ILE A 144 5.90 -8.04 12.01
C ILE A 144 5.86 -9.37 11.23
N LYS A 145 4.85 -10.19 11.53
CA LYS A 145 4.65 -11.53 10.92
C LYS A 145 3.57 -11.57 9.84
N GLY A 146 2.77 -10.51 9.72
CA GLY A 146 1.60 -10.48 8.87
C GLY A 146 1.14 -9.06 8.54
N THR A 147 0.13 -8.96 7.68
CA THR A 147 -0.48 -7.68 7.34
C THR A 147 -2.02 -7.82 7.28
N PRO A 148 -2.78 -6.79 7.69
CA PRO A 148 -2.29 -5.58 8.35
C PRO A 148 -1.82 -5.89 9.79
N SER A 149 -0.96 -5.04 10.32
CA SER A 149 -0.54 -5.04 11.71
C SER A 149 -0.52 -3.60 12.18
N PHE A 150 -0.77 -3.39 13.47
CA PHE A 150 -0.90 -2.06 14.06
C PHE A 150 0.05 -1.90 15.23
N ALA A 151 0.62 -0.70 15.36
CA ALA A 151 1.40 -0.32 16.51
C ALA A 151 0.84 0.99 17.07
N ILE A 152 0.78 1.12 18.39
CA ILE A 152 0.43 2.37 19.08
C ILE A 152 1.65 2.83 19.86
N ASN A 153 2.10 4.05 19.60
CA ASN A 153 3.28 4.65 20.24
C ASN A 153 4.54 3.74 20.17
N GLY A 154 4.74 3.09 19.02
CA GLY A 154 5.89 2.21 18.77
C GLY A 154 5.74 0.78 19.32
N VAL A 155 4.64 0.44 19.99
CA VAL A 155 4.38 -0.91 20.51
C VAL A 155 3.42 -1.64 19.59
N LEU A 156 3.87 -2.77 19.02
CA LEU A 156 3.02 -3.62 18.18
C LEU A 156 1.86 -4.20 19.01
N LEU A 157 0.65 -4.18 18.45
CA LEU A 157 -0.52 -4.79 19.04
C LEU A 157 -0.60 -6.26 18.63
N ASP A 158 -0.45 -7.16 19.60
CA ASP A 158 -0.61 -8.60 19.38
C ASP A 158 -2.08 -8.97 19.09
N GLY A 159 -2.28 -9.88 18.14
CA GLY A 159 -3.59 -10.38 17.71
C GLY A 159 -4.51 -9.35 17.04
N VAL A 160 -4.00 -8.18 16.62
CA VAL A 160 -4.82 -7.11 15.99
C VAL A 160 -4.49 -7.00 14.51
N HIS A 161 -5.44 -7.42 13.66
CA HIS A 161 -5.25 -7.54 12.20
C HIS A 161 -6.46 -7.07 11.37
N ASP A 162 -7.46 -6.46 11.98
CA ASP A 162 -8.64 -5.92 11.31
C ASP A 162 -9.23 -4.75 12.10
N TRP A 163 -10.33 -4.18 11.60
CA TRP A 163 -10.98 -3.04 12.24
C TRP A 163 -11.63 -3.44 13.58
N GLN A 164 -12.27 -4.61 13.60
CA GLN A 164 -13.02 -5.16 14.71
C GLN A 164 -12.13 -5.40 15.94
N SER A 165 -10.89 -5.83 15.72
CA SER A 165 -9.86 -6.00 16.75
C SER A 165 -9.14 -4.70 17.10
N LEU A 166 -9.01 -3.75 16.16
CA LEU A 166 -8.31 -2.47 16.40
C LEU A 166 -9.15 -1.47 17.18
N GLN A 167 -10.41 -1.28 16.79
CA GLN A 167 -11.28 -0.22 17.32
C GLN A 167 -11.35 -0.23 18.85
N PRO A 168 -11.60 -1.38 19.53
CA PRO A 168 -11.65 -1.39 21.00
C PRO A 168 -10.34 -0.95 21.67
N ARG A 169 -9.19 -1.16 21.00
CA ARG A 169 -7.87 -0.74 21.51
C ARG A 169 -7.67 0.76 21.40
N LEU A 170 -8.27 1.38 20.38
CA LEU A 170 -8.28 2.83 20.22
C LEU A 170 -9.22 3.48 21.24
N ASP A 171 -10.46 2.99 21.34
CA ASP A 171 -11.48 3.50 22.28
C ASP A 171 -11.03 3.42 23.74
N ALA A 172 -10.33 2.34 24.12
CA ALA A 172 -9.81 2.20 25.47
C ALA A 172 -8.69 3.20 25.81
N LYS A 173 -8.06 3.82 24.80
CA LYS A 173 -6.84 4.60 24.97
C LYS A 173 -7.00 6.09 24.64
N PHE A 174 -7.99 6.48 23.83
CA PHE A 174 -8.17 7.83 23.31
C PHE A 174 -9.64 8.22 23.16
#